data_AF-A0A7X8L9Z6-F1
#
_entry.id   AF-A0A7X8L9Z6-F1
#
_cell.length_a   1.000
_cell.length_b   1.000
_cell.length_c   1.000
_cell.angle_alpha   90.00
_cell.angle_beta   90.00
_cell.angle_gamma   90.00
#
_symmetry.space_group_name_H-M   'P 1'
#
loop_
_entity.id
_entity.type
_entity.pdbx_description
1 polymer ?
#
loop_
_entity_poly.entity_id
_entity_poly.type
_entity_poly.pdbx_seq_one_letter_code
_entity_poly.pdbx_strand_id
1 'polypeptide(L)'
;MYKDSKTISASEVNQFTYCAYQWYYTRLYGPSTLRQLARERNEKYEYHDVTQSRFSKGNRFHSSYHFWYRVKRAFILLFIWLVVLFCIYFIMQVMQHG
;
A
#
# COMPACT_ATOMS: atom_id res chain seq x y z
N MET A 1 5.01 -12.95 0.84
CA MET A 1 5.74 -13.65 1.91
C MET A 1 7.20 -13.62 1.57
N TYR A 2 8.03 -13.20 2.51
CA TYR A 2 9.47 -13.16 2.30
C TYR A 2 9.99 -14.60 2.19
N LYS A 3 10.97 -14.83 1.33
CA LYS A 3 11.74 -16.08 1.31
C LYS A 3 12.77 -16.15 2.45
N ASP A 4 12.79 -15.13 3.30
CA ASP A 4 13.70 -14.98 4.42
C ASP A 4 13.12 -15.69 5.67
N SER A 5 13.93 -16.51 6.32
CA SER A 5 13.53 -17.23 7.54
C SER A 5 13.41 -16.31 8.76
N LYS A 6 14.01 -15.11 8.71
CA LYS A 6 14.17 -14.21 9.86
C LYS A 6 13.05 -13.19 10.04
N THR A 7 12.21 -12.99 9.02
CA THR A 7 11.16 -11.96 9.05
C THR A 7 9.78 -12.57 8.83
N ILE A 8 8.84 -12.23 9.73
CA ILE A 8 7.44 -12.64 9.66
C ILE A 8 6.60 -11.39 9.42
N SER A 9 5.72 -11.43 8.42
CA SER A 9 4.80 -10.32 8.13
C SER A 9 3.48 -10.45 8.89
N ALA A 10 2.77 -9.34 9.13
CA ALA A 10 1.43 -9.40 9.75
C ALA A 10 0.44 -10.27 8.96
N SER A 11 0.55 -10.26 7.63
CA SER A 11 -0.23 -11.14 6.73
C SER A 11 0.06 -12.62 6.99
N GLU A 12 1.32 -12.95 7.27
CA GLU A 12 1.77 -14.31 7.56
C GLU A 12 1.26 -14.81 8.92
N VAL A 13 1.28 -13.96 9.95
CA VAL A 13 0.66 -14.26 11.24
C VAL A 13 -0.85 -14.49 11.07
N ASN A 14 -1.53 -13.59 10.37
CA ASN A 14 -2.97 -13.72 10.11
C ASN A 14 -3.30 -15.00 9.32
N GLN A 15 -2.45 -15.38 8.37
CA GLN A 15 -2.63 -16.61 7.62
C GLN A 15 -2.43 -17.85 8.51
N PHE A 16 -1.43 -17.84 9.39
CA PHE A 16 -1.18 -18.93 10.33
C PHE A 16 -2.32 -19.10 11.33
N THR A 17 -2.81 -18.00 11.92
CA THR A 17 -3.93 -18.03 12.87
C THR A 17 -5.23 -18.46 12.20
N TYR A 18 -5.45 -18.10 10.94
CA TYR A 18 -6.60 -18.56 10.17
C TYR A 18 -6.49 -20.05 9.78
N CYS A 19 -5.34 -20.47 9.23
CA CYS A 19 -5.09 -21.86 8.86
C CYS A 19 -3.58 -22.16 8.80
N ALA A 20 -3.08 -22.88 9.81
CA ALA A 20 -1.68 -23.29 9.91
C ALA A 20 -1.20 -24.13 8.71
N TYR A 21 -2.07 -24.99 8.17
CA TYR A 21 -1.75 -25.80 6.98
C TYR A 21 -1.53 -24.92 5.75
N GLN A 22 -2.43 -23.96 5.51
CA GLN A 22 -2.30 -23.02 4.40
C GLN A 22 -1.01 -22.19 4.53
N TRP A 23 -0.68 -21.74 5.74
CA TRP A 23 0.58 -21.05 6.02
C TRP A 23 1.80 -21.93 5.69
N TYR A 24 1.82 -23.18 6.16
CA TYR A 24 2.92 -24.12 5.94
C TYR A 24 3.22 -24.30 4.45
N TYR A 25 2.19 -24.59 3.64
CA TYR A 25 2.37 -24.77 2.19
C TYR A 25 2.74 -23.47 1.48
N THR A 26 2.32 -22.32 2.00
CA THR A 26 2.73 -21.02 1.46
C THR A 26 4.22 -20.77 1.70
N ARG A 27 4.78 -21.21 2.83
CA ARG A 27 6.24 -21.20 3.07
C ARG A 27 6.99 -22.22 2.22
N LEU A 28 6.44 -23.43 2.07
CA LEU A 28 7.10 -24.52 1.35
C LEU A 28 7.22 -24.24 -0.16
N TYR A 29 6.10 -23.86 -0.81
CA TYR A 29 6.05 -23.71 -2.26
C TYR A 29 6.12 -22.25 -2.73
N GLY A 30 5.77 -21.31 -1.86
CA GLY A 30 5.70 -19.90 -2.20
C GLY A 30 4.44 -19.50 -2.97
N PRO A 31 4.14 -18.18 -3.04
CA PRO A 31 2.90 -17.67 -3.59
C PRO A 31 2.78 -17.78 -5.11
N SER A 32 3.89 -17.92 -5.85
CA SER A 32 3.85 -18.09 -7.32
C SER A 32 3.35 -19.49 -7.68
N THR A 33 3.94 -20.52 -7.09
CA THR A 33 3.58 -21.91 -7.34
C THR A 33 2.16 -22.21 -6.90
N LEU A 34 1.75 -21.73 -5.73
CA LEU A 34 0.37 -21.90 -5.27
C LEU A 34 -0.65 -21.20 -6.19
N ARG A 35 -0.33 -20.04 -6.76
CA ARG A 35 -1.19 -19.37 -7.74
C ARG A 35 -1.29 -20.16 -9.04
N GLN A 36 -0.18 -20.74 -9.49
CA GLN A 36 -0.19 -21.61 -10.66
C GLN A 36 -1.06 -22.84 -10.43
N LEU A 37 -0.86 -23.57 -9.32
CA LEU A 37 -1.67 -24.74 -8.97
C LEU A 37 -3.16 -24.41 -8.82
N ALA A 38 -3.47 -23.24 -8.24
CA ALA A 38 -4.85 -22.77 -8.14
C ALA A 38 -5.45 -22.48 -9.52
N ARG A 39 -4.68 -21.90 -10.45
CA ARG A 39 -5.11 -21.67 -11.83
C ARG A 39 -5.38 -22.98 -12.56
N GLU A 40 -4.45 -23.93 -12.50
CA GLU A 40 -4.60 -25.27 -13.12
C GLU A 40 -5.84 -26.01 -12.60
N ARG A 41 -6.07 -25.98 -11.27
CA ARG A 41 -7.29 -26.51 -10.66
C ARG A 41 -8.54 -25.80 -11.18
N ASN A 42 -8.52 -24.47 -11.23
CA ASN A 42 -9.68 -23.69 -11.66
C ASN A 42 -10.02 -23.93 -13.13
N GLU A 43 -9.01 -24.05 -14.00
CA GLU A 43 -9.19 -24.41 -15.42
C GLU A 43 -9.77 -25.82 -15.56
N LYS A 44 -9.28 -26.79 -14.78
CA LYS A 44 -9.76 -28.18 -14.83
C LYS A 44 -11.21 -28.35 -14.40
N TYR A 45 -11.68 -27.57 -13.42
CA TYR A 45 -13.00 -27.70 -12.82
C TYR A 45 -13.92 -26.51 -13.13
N GLU A 46 -13.55 -25.66 -14.10
CA GLU A 46 -14.30 -24.48 -14.54
C GLU A 46 -14.69 -23.51 -13.40
N TYR A 47 -13.80 -23.34 -12.41
CA TYR A 47 -14.03 -22.42 -11.30
C TYR A 47 -13.71 -20.96 -11.70
N HIS A 48 -14.62 -20.04 -11.39
CA HIS A 48 -14.37 -18.61 -11.52
C HIS A 48 -13.64 -18.02 -10.31
N ASP A 49 -12.48 -17.38 -10.54
CA ASP A 49 -11.71 -16.71 -9.49
C ASP A 49 -12.32 -15.34 -9.12
N VAL A 50 -13.16 -15.34 -8.09
CA VAL A 50 -13.74 -14.11 -7.53
C VAL A 50 -12.81 -13.37 -6.56
N THR A 51 -11.77 -14.04 -6.04
CA THR A 51 -10.94 -13.54 -4.94
C THR A 51 -9.94 -12.46 -5.37
N GLN A 52 -9.36 -12.58 -6.56
CA GLN A 52 -8.43 -11.58 -7.10
C GLN A 52 -9.08 -10.20 -7.31
N SER A 53 -10.38 -10.18 -7.60
CA SER A 53 -11.14 -8.94 -7.84
C SER A 53 -11.20 -8.03 -6.61
N ARG A 54 -11.37 -8.61 -5.41
CA ARG A 54 -11.46 -7.85 -4.15
C ARG A 54 -10.11 -7.31 -3.71
N PHE A 55 -9.07 -8.14 -3.81
CA PHE A 55 -7.71 -7.74 -3.46
C PHE A 55 -7.20 -6.62 -4.37
N SER A 56 -7.38 -6.76 -5.69
CA SER A 56 -7.01 -5.72 -6.66
C SER A 56 -7.76 -4.40 -6.44
N LYS A 57 -9.04 -4.46 -6.08
CA LYS A 57 -9.84 -3.28 -5.70
C LYS A 57 -9.25 -2.58 -4.47
N GLY A 58 -8.91 -3.32 -3.42
CA GLY A 58 -8.27 -2.77 -2.22
C GLY A 58 -6.91 -2.14 -2.51
N ASN A 59 -6.07 -2.80 -3.31
CA ASN A 59 -4.75 -2.29 -3.66
C ASN A 59 -4.81 -0.97 -4.46
N ARG A 60 -5.78 -0.86 -5.38
CA ARG A 60 -6.03 0.37 -6.13
C ARG A 60 -6.50 1.51 -5.23
N PHE A 61 -7.34 1.23 -4.23
CA PHE A 61 -7.74 2.25 -3.27
C PHE A 61 -6.55 2.76 -2.46
N HIS A 62 -5.69 1.86 -1.95
CA HIS A 62 -4.49 2.27 -1.21
C HIS A 62 -3.51 3.09 -2.05
N SER A 63 -3.29 2.74 -3.32
CA SER A 63 -2.39 3.52 -4.18
C SER A 63 -2.91 4.93 -4.43
N SER A 64 -4.22 5.08 -4.72
CA SER A 64 -4.87 6.38 -4.87
C SER A 64 -4.86 7.18 -3.57
N TYR A 65 -5.11 6.53 -2.43
CA TYR A 65 -5.08 7.17 -1.11
C TYR A 65 -3.70 7.74 -0.77
N HIS A 66 -2.64 6.95 -0.94
CA HIS A 66 -1.27 7.41 -0.69
C HIS A 66 -0.81 8.48 -1.68
N PHE A 67 -1.28 8.44 -2.93
CA PHE A 67 -1.05 9.52 -3.89
C PHE A 67 -1.69 10.83 -3.40
N TRP A 68 -2.97 10.80 -3.05
CA TRP A 68 -3.67 11.99 -2.55
C TRP A 68 -3.09 12.53 -1.25
N TYR A 69 -2.62 11.67 -0.35
CA TYR A 69 -1.93 12.10 0.86
C TYR A 69 -0.66 12.88 0.55
N ARG A 70 0.15 12.40 -0.42
CA ARG A 70 1.36 13.10 -0.87
C ARG A 70 1.04 14.45 -1.52
N VAL A 71 -0.01 14.50 -2.35
CA VAL A 71 -0.48 15.74 -3.00
C VAL A 71 -0.96 16.74 -1.97
N LYS A 72 -1.82 16.34 -1.03
CA LYS A 72 -2.28 17.21 0.07
C LYS A 72 -1.12 17.74 0.89
N ARG A 73 -0.15 16.89 1.22
CA ARG A 73 1.06 17.30 1.94
C ARG A 73 1.87 18.34 1.16
N ALA A 74 2.02 18.18 -0.15
CA ALA A 74 2.72 19.14 -1.00
C ALA A 74 2.01 20.51 -1.03
N PHE A 75 0.68 20.53 -1.17
CA PHE A 75 -0.09 21.77 -1.13
C PHE A 75 -0.01 22.49 0.22
N ILE A 76 -0.06 21.74 1.32
CA ILE A 76 0.10 22.31 2.67
C ILE A 76 1.49 22.95 2.82
N LEU A 77 2.55 22.27 2.39
CA LEU A 77 3.90 22.82 2.45
C LEU A 77 4.06 24.07 1.56
N LEU A 78 3.50 24.04 0.35
CA LEU A 78 3.51 25.19 -0.56
C LEU A 78 2.77 26.39 0.04
N PHE A 79 1.62 26.16 0.66
CA PHE A 79 0.86 27.21 1.35
C PHE A 79 1.65 27.82 2.51
N ILE A 80 2.29 26.99 3.35
CA ILE A 80 3.15 27.47 4.44
C ILE A 80 4.28 28.36 3.90
N TRP A 81 4.94 27.94 2.82
CA TRP A 81 5.99 28.75 2.18
C TRP A 81 5.49 30.11 1.67
N LEU A 82 4.30 30.15 1.04
CA LEU A 82 3.70 31.40 0.58
C LEU A 82 3.40 32.35 1.74
N VAL A 83 2.88 31.84 2.86
CA VAL A 83 2.61 32.65 4.06
C VAL A 83 3.91 33.22 4.64
N VAL A 84 4.98 32.43 4.72
CA VAL A 84 6.29 32.89 5.21
C VAL A 84 6.84 34.01 4.32
N LEU A 85 6.79 33.83 2.99
CA LEU A 85 7.25 34.86 2.04
C LEU A 85 6.42 36.15 2.15
N PHE A 86 5.09 36.02 2.32
CA PHE A 86 4.21 37.15 2.53
C PHE A 86 4.54 37.91 3.83
N CYS A 87 4.77 37.20 4.93
CA CYS A 87 5.20 37.81 6.19
C CYS A 87 6.53 38.55 6.06
N ILE A 88 7.53 37.95 5.39
CA ILE A 88 8.82 38.60 5.14
C ILE A 88 8.64 39.87 4.31
N TYR A 89 7.86 39.80 3.22
CA TYR A 89 7.56 40.94 2.37
C TYR A 89 6.87 42.06 3.16
N PHE A 90 5.89 41.73 3.99
CA PHE A 90 5.18 42.70 4.82
C PHE A 90 6.11 43.38 5.84
N ILE A 91 6.97 42.61 6.51
CA ILE A 91 7.97 43.16 7.43
C ILE A 91 8.92 44.12 6.70
N MET A 92 9.41 43.74 5.52
CA MET A 92 10.27 44.61 4.71
C MET A 92 9.57 45.91 4.30
N GLN A 93 8.31 45.84 3.88
CA GLN A 93 7.50 47.03 3.53
C GLN A 93 7.35 47.98 4.72
N VAL A 94 7.04 47.43 5.91
CA VAL A 94 6.94 48.22 7.14
C VAL A 94 8.28 48.87 7.48
N MET A 95 9.40 48.15 7.38
CA MET A 95 10.75 48.71 7.64
C MET A 95 11.17 49.79 6.63
N GLN A 96 10.66 49.76 5.40
CA GLN A 96 11.01 50.75 4.37
C GLN A 96 10.15 52.02 4.45
N HIS A 97 8.95 51.94 5.02
CA HIS A 97 7.97 53.03 5.04
C HIS A 97 7.63 53.57 6.44
N GLY A 98 8.16 52.98 7.50
CA GLY A 98 8.05 53.47 8.89
C GLY A 98 9.37 54.02 9.39
#